data_AF-A0A7H8PWM0-F1
#
_entry.id   AF-A0A7H8PWM0-F1
#
_cell.length_a   1.000
_cell.length_b   1.000
_cell.length_c   1.000
_cell.angle_alpha   90.00
_cell.angle_beta   90.00
_cell.angle_gamma   90.00
#
_symmetry.space_group_name_H-M   'P 1'
#
loop_
_entity.id
_entity.type
_entity.pdbx_description
1 polymer ?
#
loop_
_entity_poly.entity_id
_entity_poly.type
_entity_poly.pdbx_seq_one_letter_code
_entity_poly.pdbx_strand_id
1 'polypeptide(L)' 'MSAKRRLLGYIGVALALPWAIWFLLGLTGLVPSLVSVFGIPGLRIPASCAIAGLLIAAVGFCHD' A
#
# COMPACT_ATOMS: atom_id res chain seq x y z
N MET A 1 -9.90 -9.80 20.03
CA MET A 1 -10.02 -9.36 18.61
C MET A 1 -11.08 -10.17 17.88
N SER A 2 -12.11 -9.54 17.33
CA SER A 2 -13.03 -10.24 16.41
C SER A 2 -12.27 -10.63 15.14
N ALA A 3 -12.35 -11.90 14.70
CA ALA A 3 -11.62 -12.41 13.53
C ALA A 3 -11.78 -11.54 12.27
N LYS A 4 -12.95 -10.89 12.13
CA LYS A 4 -13.27 -9.98 11.03
C LYS A 4 -12.37 -8.74 10.99
N ARG A 5 -11.99 -8.18 12.15
CA ARG A 5 -11.12 -6.98 12.23
C ARG A 5 -9.67 -7.30 11.89
N ARG A 6 -9.16 -8.44 12.37
CA ARG A 6 -7.84 -8.95 11.95
C ARG A 6 -7.77 -9.17 10.45
N LEU A 7 -8.82 -9.75 9.86
CA LEU A 7 -8.89 -9.97 8.42
C LEU A 7 -8.84 -8.63 7.65
N LEU A 8 -9.60 -7.63 8.08
CA LEU A 8 -9.53 -6.27 7.53
C LEU A 8 -8.11 -5.69 7.62
N GLY A 9 -7.47 -5.83 8.78
CA GLY A 9 -6.07 -5.42 9.00
C GLY A 9 -5.12 -6.03 7.97
N TYR A 10 -5.16 -7.36 7.82
CA TYR A 10 -4.31 -8.07 6.87
C TYR A 10 -4.61 -7.73 5.40
N ILE A 11 -5.88 -7.55 5.03
CA ILE A 11 -6.27 -7.14 3.68
C ILE A 11 -5.70 -5.75 3.35
N GLY A 12 -5.81 -4.81 4.29
CA GLY A 12 -5.26 -3.46 4.12
C GLY A 12 -3.74 -3.48 3.94
N VAL A 13 -3.04 -4.26 4.77
CA VAL A 13 -1.59 -4.46 4.63
C VAL A 13 -1.26 -5.07 3.27
N ALA A 14 -1.96 -6.14 2.86
CA ALA A 14 -1.72 -6.80 1.58
C ALA A 14 -1.93 -5.88 0.36
N LEU A 15 -2.83 -4.91 0.45
CA LEU A 15 -3.05 -3.91 -0.60
C LEU A 15 -1.93 -2.86 -0.65
N ALA A 16 -1.41 -2.43 0.49
CA ALA A 16 -0.35 -1.42 0.57
C ALA A 16 1.05 -1.99 0.31
N LEU A 17 1.29 -3.24 0.71
CA LEU A 17 2.60 -3.88 0.71
C LEU A 17 3.30 -3.88 -0.66
N PRO A 18 2.65 -4.23 -1.79
CA PRO A 18 3.30 -4.26 -3.10
C PRO A 18 3.86 -2.88 -3.49
N TRP A 19 3.11 -1.83 -3.19
CA TRP A 19 3.51 -0.45 -3.50
C TRP A 19 4.66 0.03 -2.62
N ALA A 20 4.65 -0.35 -1.34
CA ALA A 20 5.75 -0.05 -0.42
C ALA A 20 7.04 -0.77 -0.84
N ILE A 21 6.95 -2.07 -1.19
CA ILE A 21 8.09 -2.85 -1.69
C ILE A 21 8.63 -2.25 -2.98
N TRP A 22 7.76 -1.93 -3.95
CA TRP A 22 8.17 -1.30 -5.21
C TRP A 22 8.87 0.02 -4.97
N PHE A 23 8.33 0.87 -4.09
CA PHE A 23 8.94 2.14 -3.73
C PHE A 23 10.36 1.93 -3.18
N LEU A 24 10.55 1.02 -2.22
CA LEU A 24 11.87 0.71 -1.65
C LEU A 24 12.85 0.16 -2.69
N LEU A 25 12.42 -0.77 -3.55
CA LEU A 25 13.25 -1.30 -4.64
C LEU A 25 13.58 -0.23 -5.70
N GLY A 26 12.67 0.71 -5.91
CA GLY A 26 12.89 1.88 -6.76
C GLY A 26 13.96 2.82 -6.21
N LEU A 27 14.04 2.98 -4.89
CA LEU A 27 15.07 3.80 -4.24
C LEU A 27 16.48 3.21 -4.42
N THR A 28 16.60 1.89 -4.48
CA THR A 28 17.90 1.21 -4.72
C THR A 28 18.30 1.16 -6.20
N GLY A 29 17.44 1.66 -7.11
CA GLY A 29 17.69 1.63 -8.55
C GLY A 29 17.59 0.22 -9.18
N LEU A 30 17.08 -0.77 -8.44
CA LEU A 30 16.91 -2.16 -8.91
C LEU A 30 15.70 -2.28 -9.85
N VAL A 31 14.71 -1.42 -9.68
CA VAL A 31 13.45 -1.39 -10.44
C VAL A 31 13.19 0.07 -10.85
N PRO A 32 12.60 0.34 -12.03
CA PRO A 32 12.19 1.69 -12.38
C PRO A 32 11.22 2.28 -11.34
N SER A 33 11.41 3.57 -11.04
CA SER A 33 10.55 4.33 -10.14
C SER A 33 9.09 4.33 -10.62
N LEU A 34 8.14 4.43 -9.69
CA LEU A 34 6.71 4.54 -10.03
C LEU A 34 6.42 5.73 -10.96
N VAL A 35 7.15 6.83 -10.80
CA VAL A 35 7.04 8.00 -11.68
C VAL A 35 7.54 7.69 -13.08
N SER A 36 8.63 6.91 -13.23
CA SER A 36 9.09 6.50 -14.56
C SER A 36 8.16 5.48 -15.23
N VAL A 37 7.44 4.63 -14.47
CA VAL A 37 6.53 3.62 -15.04
C VAL A 37 5.16 4.22 -15.37
N PHE A 38 4.59 5.01 -14.46
CA PHE A 38 3.22 5.50 -14.57
C PHE A 38 3.13 6.98 -14.96
N GLY A 39 4.23 7.73 -14.88
CA GLY A 39 4.22 9.19 -15.01
C GLY A 39 3.59 9.89 -13.82
N ILE A 40 3.75 11.21 -13.73
CA ILE A 40 3.09 12.05 -12.71
C ILE A 40 1.55 11.91 -12.74
N PRO A 41 0.88 11.89 -13.92
CA PRO A 41 -0.57 11.71 -13.97
C PRO A 41 -1.01 10.31 -13.53
N GLY A 42 -0.28 9.27 -13.94
CA GLY A 42 -0.62 7.88 -13.65
C GLY A 42 -0.29 7.45 -12.22
N LEU A 43 0.59 8.18 -11.52
CA LEU A 43 0.94 7.91 -10.11
C LEU A 43 -0.26 7.99 -9.15
N ARG A 44 -1.33 8.68 -9.55
CA ARG A 44 -2.55 8.84 -8.74
C ARG A 44 -3.17 7.51 -8.35
N ILE A 45 -3.20 6.55 -9.27
CA ILE A 45 -3.80 5.23 -9.05
C ILE A 45 -3.02 4.43 -7.98
N PRO A 46 -1.71 4.16 -8.14
CA PRO A 46 -0.95 3.40 -7.14
C PRO A 46 -0.89 4.11 -5.78
N ALA A 47 -0.79 5.45 -5.77
CA ALA A 47 -0.85 6.22 -4.53
C ALA A 47 -2.20 6.06 -3.82
N SER A 48 -3.32 6.12 -4.56
CA SER A 48 -4.65 5.94 -3.99
C SER A 48 -4.85 4.52 -3.44
N CYS A 49 -4.37 3.50 -4.15
CA CYS A 49 -4.38 2.11 -3.67
C CYS A 49 -3.58 1.94 -2.37
N ALA A 50 -2.38 2.51 -2.29
CA ALA A 50 -1.55 2.45 -1.10
C ALA A 50 -2.22 3.12 0.10
N ILE A 51 -2.76 4.33 -0.08
CA ILE A 51 -3.47 5.07 0.98
C ILE A 51 -4.71 4.31 1.44
N ALA A 52 -5.52 3.80 0.51
CA ALA A 52 -6.70 3.00 0.84
C ALA A 52 -6.33 1.75 1.64
N GLY A 53 -5.28 1.02 1.23
CA GLY A 53 -4.75 -0.14 1.96
C GLY A 53 -4.33 0.21 3.39
N LEU A 54 -3.58 1.31 3.57
CA LEU A 54 -3.15 1.78 4.89
C LEU A 54 -4.33 2.17 5.79
N LEU A 55 -5.34 2.84 5.24
CA LEU A 55 -6.54 3.21 6.00
C LEU A 55 -7.35 1.98 6.42
N ILE A 56 -7.51 1.00 5.53
CA ILE A 56 -8.17 -0.27 5.85
C ILE A 56 -7.39 -1.02 6.93
N ALA A 57 -6.06 -1.04 6.84
CA ALA A 57 -5.21 -1.64 7.85
C ALA A 57 -5.37 -0.95 9.21
N ALA A 58 -5.32 0.39 9.22
CA ALA A 58 -5.51 1.20 10.41
C ALA A 58 -6.87 0.92 11.07
N VAL A 59 -7.97 0.87 10.30
CA VAL A 59 -9.30 0.51 10.84
C VAL A 59 -9.33 -0.91 11.41
N GLY A 60 -8.61 -1.85 10.78
CA GLY A 60 -8.43 -3.21 11.30
C GLY A 60 -7.75 -3.27 12.67
N PHE A 61 -6.85 -2.32 12.95
CA PHE A 61 -6.00 -2.28 14.14
C PHE A 61 -6.32 -1.16 15.16
N CYS A 62 -7.27 -0.25 14.88
CA CYS A 62 -7.57 0.98 15.65
C CYS A 62 -8.16 0.74 17.07
N HIS A 63 -8.04 -0.46 17.64
CA HIS A 63 -8.55 -0.83 18.96
C HIS A 63 -7.89 -2.13 19.47
N ASP A 64 -6.60 -2.30 19.16
CA ASP A 64 -5.75 -3.37 19.69
C ASP A 64 -4.89 -2.90 20.86
#